data_AF-A0A959IJE7-F1
#
_entry.id   AF-A0A959IJE7-F1
#
_cell.length_a   1.000
_cell.length_b   1.000
_cell.length_c   1.000
_cell.angle_alpha   90.00
_cell.angle_beta   90.00
_cell.angle_gamma   90.00
#
_symmetry.space_group_name_H-M   'P 1'
#
loop_
_entity.id
_entity.type
_entity.pdbx_description
1 polymer ?
#
loop_
_entity_poly.entity_id
_entity_poly.type
_entity_poly.pdbx_seq_one_letter_code
_entity_poly.pdbx_strand_id
1 'polypeptide(L)'
;MRKVFLRSVLFFFVAYVLLYLLFSFSGAKQTIANTYKGMANTFVLPVLPGAYLLFEQNPGLPDDPNQIQVRLESQAKVDRQMQAAREQGLKTIELKFETYHIFLFEFFTFPLLFFTAMLVATPVKWKRKLQAFFIGLALLLVFMFFKTYFITLYHLQRNQIAEYQSSDFWEGMVEKIQLGFNNITTALITATLIWALTVFQKSDWKKQMDQFNTVSTQKKAPEKSK
;
A
#
# COMPACT_ATOMS: atom_id res chain seq x y z
N MET A 1 20.32 -8.16 27.41
CA MET A 1 19.52 -7.43 26.40
C MET A 1 20.12 -7.51 24.98
N ARG A 2 21.41 -7.16 24.77
CA ARG A 2 22.07 -7.15 23.44
C ARG A 2 21.96 -8.47 22.63
N LYS A 3 22.16 -9.64 23.26
CA LYS A 3 22.10 -10.95 22.58
C LYS A 3 20.69 -11.29 22.05
N VAL A 4 19.64 -10.95 22.82
CA VAL A 4 18.25 -11.22 22.43
C VAL A 4 17.84 -10.32 21.26
N PHE A 5 18.20 -9.03 21.34
CA PHE A 5 17.95 -8.07 20.26
C PHE A 5 18.63 -8.50 18.95
N LEU A 6 19.92 -8.84 19.00
CA LEU A 6 20.68 -9.26 17.81
C LEU A 6 20.07 -10.50 17.15
N ARG A 7 19.59 -11.46 17.96
CA ARG A 7 18.90 -12.66 17.44
C ARG A 7 17.60 -12.31 16.72
N SER A 8 16.79 -11.41 17.27
CA SER A 8 15.55 -10.96 16.62
C SER A 8 15.81 -10.21 15.31
N VAL A 9 16.83 -9.36 15.28
CA VAL A 9 17.23 -8.62 14.07
C VAL A 9 17.72 -9.59 12.99
N LEU A 10 18.58 -10.55 13.33
CA LEU A 10 19.04 -11.56 12.38
C LEU A 10 17.87 -12.39 11.83
N PHE A 11 16.95 -12.81 12.71
CA PHE A 11 15.78 -13.57 12.30
C PHE A 11 14.83 -12.77 11.40
N PHE A 12 14.70 -11.46 11.63
CA PHE A 12 13.99 -10.55 10.72
C PHE A 12 14.59 -10.57 9.31
N PHE A 13 15.92 -10.40 9.18
CA PHE A 13 16.58 -10.41 7.88
C PHE A 13 16.43 -11.74 7.16
N VAL A 14 16.61 -12.86 7.86
CA VAL A 14 16.41 -14.20 7.29
C VAL A 14 14.97 -14.37 6.81
N ALA A 15 13.98 -14.02 7.64
CA ALA A 15 12.57 -14.12 7.26
C ALA A 15 12.25 -13.23 6.05
N TYR A 16 12.78 -12.00 6.01
CA TYR A 16 12.58 -11.07 4.91
C TYR A 16 13.16 -11.59 3.59
N VAL A 17 14.39 -12.11 3.60
CA VAL A 17 15.02 -12.69 2.40
C VAL A 17 14.25 -13.91 1.90
N LEU A 18 13.82 -14.80 2.79
CA LEU A 18 13.01 -15.96 2.40
C LEU A 18 11.68 -15.56 1.78
N LEU A 19 11.00 -14.57 2.38
CA LEU A 19 9.75 -14.03 1.83
C LEU A 19 9.98 -13.35 0.47
N TYR A 20 11.06 -12.58 0.33
CA TYR A 20 11.43 -11.95 -0.94
C TYR A 20 11.64 -12.99 -2.04
N LEU A 21 12.37 -14.07 -1.77
CA LEU A 21 12.58 -15.17 -2.72
C LEU A 21 11.26 -15.85 -3.09
N LEU A 22 10.39 -16.10 -2.11
CA LEU A 22 9.07 -16.69 -2.33
C LEU A 22 8.17 -15.80 -3.22
N PHE A 23 8.25 -14.48 -3.08
CA PHE A 23 7.46 -13.54 -3.88
C PHE A 23 8.14 -13.15 -5.19
N SER A 24 9.38 -13.59 -5.43
CA SER A 24 10.09 -13.38 -6.69
C SER A 24 9.62 -14.34 -7.79
N PHE A 25 8.94 -15.44 -7.44
CA PHE A 25 8.34 -16.35 -8.41
C PHE A 25 7.24 -15.67 -9.24
N SER A 26 7.26 -15.90 -10.57
CA SER A 26 6.34 -15.26 -11.52
C SER A 26 4.87 -15.51 -11.20
N GLY A 27 4.53 -16.73 -10.76
CA GLY A 27 3.15 -17.08 -10.36
C GLY A 27 2.62 -16.20 -9.23
N ALA A 28 3.42 -15.94 -8.20
CA ALA A 28 3.04 -15.08 -7.08
C ALA A 28 2.80 -13.64 -7.55
N LYS A 29 3.70 -13.12 -8.40
CA LYS A 29 3.55 -11.77 -8.98
C LYS A 29 2.28 -11.66 -9.81
N GLN A 30 1.98 -12.63 -10.67
CA GLN A 30 0.77 -12.64 -11.49
C GLN A 30 -0.51 -12.69 -10.64
N THR A 31 -0.52 -13.49 -9.56
CA THR A 31 -1.64 -13.53 -8.62
C THR A 31 -1.85 -12.16 -7.97
N ILE A 32 -0.79 -11.53 -7.45
CA ILE A 32 -0.88 -10.20 -6.85
C ILE A 32 -1.39 -9.17 -7.86
N ALA A 33 -0.88 -9.21 -9.09
CA ALA A 33 -1.29 -8.32 -10.17
C ALA A 33 -2.78 -8.47 -10.52
N ASN A 34 -3.26 -9.70 -10.68
CA ASN A 34 -4.66 -9.97 -10.98
C ASN A 34 -5.58 -9.59 -9.82
N THR A 35 -5.19 -9.91 -8.58
CA THR A 35 -5.93 -9.52 -7.38
C THR A 35 -5.98 -8.01 -7.24
N TYR A 36 -4.87 -7.31 -7.45
CA TYR A 36 -4.83 -5.85 -7.43
C TYR A 36 -5.76 -5.23 -8.47
N LYS A 37 -5.70 -5.66 -9.74
CA LYS A 37 -6.59 -5.15 -10.80
C LYS A 37 -8.07 -5.33 -10.42
N GLY A 38 -8.44 -6.52 -9.96
CA GLY A 38 -9.80 -6.81 -9.53
C GLY A 38 -10.27 -5.88 -8.41
N MET A 39 -9.46 -5.73 -7.36
CA MET A 39 -9.82 -4.86 -6.24
C MET A 39 -9.78 -3.36 -6.62
N ALA A 40 -8.83 -2.92 -7.43
CA ALA A 40 -8.74 -1.53 -7.88
C ALA A 40 -10.01 -1.12 -8.65
N ASN A 41 -10.51 -1.99 -9.54
CA ASN A 41 -11.79 -1.80 -10.20
C ASN A 41 -12.95 -1.71 -9.20
N THR A 42 -12.95 -2.51 -8.14
CA THR A 42 -14.02 -2.48 -7.13
C THR A 42 -13.99 -1.24 -6.24
N PHE A 43 -12.81 -0.78 -5.82
CA PHE A 43 -12.67 0.24 -4.78
C PHE A 43 -12.32 1.64 -5.29
N VAL A 44 -11.64 1.76 -6.43
CA VAL A 44 -11.18 3.06 -6.97
C VAL A 44 -12.19 3.67 -7.93
N LEU A 45 -12.81 2.86 -8.80
CA LEU A 45 -13.80 3.38 -9.77
C LEU A 45 -14.98 4.11 -9.11
N PRO A 46 -15.62 3.60 -8.03
CA PRO A 46 -16.79 4.26 -7.48
C PRO A 46 -16.50 5.62 -6.83
N VAL A 47 -15.25 5.88 -6.44
CA VAL A 47 -14.86 7.13 -5.78
C VAL A 47 -14.38 8.22 -6.76
N LEU A 48 -14.31 7.90 -8.06
CA LEU A 48 -13.98 8.82 -9.13
C LEU A 48 -15.11 8.80 -10.19
N PRO A 49 -16.33 9.26 -9.83
CA PRO A 49 -17.42 9.33 -10.79
C PRO A 49 -17.04 10.35 -11.88
N GLY A 50 -17.02 9.91 -13.14
CA GLY A 50 -16.60 10.74 -14.28
C GLY A 50 -15.27 10.32 -14.93
N ALA A 51 -14.45 9.54 -14.22
CA ALA A 51 -13.24 8.96 -14.80
C ALA A 51 -13.54 7.58 -15.39
N TYR A 52 -13.18 7.39 -16.66
CA TYR A 52 -13.08 6.07 -17.26
C TYR A 52 -11.67 5.53 -16.99
N LEU A 53 -11.55 4.55 -16.09
CA LEU A 53 -10.27 3.94 -15.72
C LEU A 53 -10.23 2.47 -16.15
N LEU A 54 -9.12 2.06 -16.76
CA LEU A 54 -8.81 0.66 -17.04
C LEU A 54 -7.49 0.27 -16.39
N PHE A 55 -7.52 -0.77 -15.56
CA PHE A 55 -6.32 -1.35 -14.95
C PHE A 55 -5.93 -2.60 -15.74
N GLU A 56 -4.91 -2.47 -16.59
CA GLU A 56 -4.47 -3.49 -17.52
C GLU A 56 -3.03 -3.92 -17.24
N GLN A 57 -2.64 -5.10 -17.72
CA GLN A 57 -1.24 -5.48 -17.74
C GLN A 57 -0.54 -4.69 -18.85
N ASN A 58 0.69 -4.24 -18.62
CA ASN A 58 1.40 -3.44 -19.61
C ASN A 58 1.58 -4.25 -20.91
N PRO A 59 1.00 -3.83 -22.05
CA PRO A 59 1.12 -4.56 -23.30
C PRO A 59 2.56 -4.56 -23.86
N GLY A 60 3.37 -3.57 -23.49
CA GLY A 60 4.79 -3.49 -23.87
C GLY A 60 5.70 -4.44 -23.07
N LEU A 61 5.22 -4.94 -21.94
CA LEU A 61 5.95 -5.87 -21.06
C LEU A 61 4.99 -6.95 -20.56
N PRO A 62 4.44 -7.80 -21.46
CA PRO A 62 3.44 -8.80 -21.08
C PRO A 62 4.00 -9.81 -20.07
N ASP A 63 5.30 -10.05 -20.09
CA ASP A 63 5.98 -10.96 -19.17
C ASP A 63 6.35 -10.34 -17.81
N ASP A 64 6.13 -9.02 -17.63
CA ASP A 64 6.36 -8.35 -16.34
C ASP A 64 5.04 -8.06 -15.59
N PRO A 65 4.57 -9.00 -14.76
CA PRO A 65 3.38 -8.80 -13.94
C PRO A 65 3.53 -7.71 -12.87
N ASN A 66 4.75 -7.19 -12.63
CA ASN A 66 4.94 -6.15 -11.63
C ASN A 66 4.44 -4.77 -12.12
N GLN A 67 4.22 -4.58 -13.41
CA GLN A 67 3.80 -3.29 -13.95
C GLN A 67 2.34 -3.33 -14.41
N ILE A 68 1.50 -2.59 -13.71
CA ILE A 68 0.11 -2.35 -14.11
C ILE A 68 0.05 -1.03 -14.86
N GLN A 69 -0.48 -1.05 -16.07
CA GLN A 69 -0.82 0.16 -16.81
C GLN A 69 -2.22 0.60 -16.37
N VAL A 70 -2.35 1.87 -16.00
CA VAL A 70 -3.64 2.50 -15.76
C VAL A 70 -3.91 3.44 -16.93
N ARG A 71 -4.98 3.16 -17.66
CA ARG A 71 -5.46 4.02 -18.75
C ARG A 71 -6.61 4.85 -18.23
N LEU A 72 -6.59 6.15 -18.50
CA LEU A 72 -7.56 7.10 -17.97
C LEU A 72 -8.04 8.08 -19.05
N GLU A 73 -9.32 8.41 -18.98
CA GLU A 73 -9.98 9.43 -19.81
C GLU A 73 -11.28 9.91 -19.10
N SER A 74 -11.86 11.04 -19.51
CA SER A 74 -13.22 11.40 -19.10
C SER A 74 -14.24 10.41 -19.67
N GLN A 75 -15.13 9.94 -18.80
CA GLN A 75 -16.27 9.10 -19.17
C GLN A 75 -17.11 9.77 -20.26
N ALA A 76 -17.40 11.07 -20.13
CA ALA A 76 -18.18 11.81 -21.11
C ALA A 76 -17.49 11.86 -22.48
N LYS A 77 -16.16 11.95 -22.52
CA LYS A 77 -15.39 11.94 -23.78
C LYS A 77 -15.40 10.57 -24.44
N VAL A 78 -15.21 9.50 -23.65
CA VAL A 78 -15.33 8.12 -24.13
C VAL A 78 -16.72 7.88 -24.71
N ASP A 79 -17.78 8.28 -24.00
CA ASP A 79 -19.17 8.07 -24.44
C ASP A 79 -19.47 8.80 -25.75
N ARG A 80 -19.00 10.06 -25.90
CA ARG A 80 -19.15 10.82 -27.15
C ARG A 80 -18.42 10.18 -28.32
N GLN A 81 -17.20 9.70 -28.10
CA GLN A 81 -16.42 9.03 -29.15
C GLN A 81 -17.07 7.69 -29.55
N MET A 82 -17.56 6.93 -28.58
CA MET A 82 -18.31 5.69 -28.81
C MET A 82 -19.60 5.93 -29.57
N GLN A 83 -20.35 6.98 -29.24
CA GLN A 83 -21.58 7.33 -29.96
C GLN A 83 -21.29 7.76 -31.40
N ALA A 84 -20.34 8.66 -31.62
CA ALA A 84 -19.98 9.14 -32.96
C ALA A 84 -19.53 7.99 -33.89
N ALA A 85 -18.78 7.02 -33.37
CA ALA A 85 -18.38 5.86 -34.16
C ALA A 85 -19.53 4.91 -34.48
N ARG A 86 -20.51 4.75 -33.57
CA ARG A 86 -21.73 3.98 -33.85
C ARG A 86 -22.54 4.62 -34.97
N GLU A 87 -22.64 5.95 -34.97
CA GLU A 87 -23.30 6.72 -36.03
C GLU A 87 -22.58 6.56 -37.39
N GLN A 88 -21.26 6.36 -37.38
CA GLN A 88 -20.46 6.08 -38.57
C GLN A 88 -20.41 4.59 -38.96
N GLY A 89 -21.06 3.70 -38.20
CA GLY A 89 -21.03 2.26 -38.45
C GLY A 89 -19.67 1.60 -38.20
N LEU A 90 -18.76 2.25 -37.47
CA LEU A 90 -17.45 1.70 -37.14
C LEU A 90 -17.58 0.65 -36.03
N LYS A 91 -16.99 -0.54 -36.26
CA LYS A 91 -16.98 -1.63 -35.28
C LYS A 91 -15.88 -1.49 -34.22
N THR A 92 -14.87 -0.67 -34.50
CA THR A 92 -13.66 -0.51 -33.69
C THR A 92 -13.25 0.95 -33.69
N ILE A 93 -12.88 1.45 -32.53
CA ILE A 93 -12.45 2.84 -32.34
C ILE A 93 -11.13 2.80 -31.60
N GLU A 94 -10.15 3.52 -32.12
CA GLU A 94 -8.91 3.77 -31.40
C GLU A 94 -9.12 4.97 -30.48
N LEU A 95 -9.45 4.69 -29.22
CA LEU A 95 -9.54 5.72 -28.19
C LEU A 95 -8.13 6.03 -27.67
N LYS A 96 -7.73 7.30 -27.76
CA LYS A 96 -6.48 7.78 -27.18
C LYS A 96 -6.68 7.98 -25.67
N PHE A 97 -6.05 7.13 -24.87
CA PHE A 97 -6.06 7.27 -23.42
C PHE A 97 -4.75 7.87 -22.92
N GLU A 98 -4.83 8.62 -21.84
CA GLU A 98 -3.66 8.93 -21.04
C GLU A 98 -3.29 7.69 -20.22
N THR A 99 -1.99 7.45 -20.06
CA THR A 99 -1.52 6.23 -19.38
C THR A 99 -0.44 6.54 -18.38
N TYR A 100 -0.48 5.85 -17.24
CA TYR A 100 0.61 5.83 -16.28
C TYR A 100 0.81 4.41 -15.76
N HIS A 101 1.95 4.17 -15.12
CA HIS A 101 2.33 2.84 -14.66
C HIS A 101 2.44 2.78 -13.14
N ILE A 102 1.93 1.68 -12.58
CA ILE A 102 2.07 1.34 -11.17
C ILE A 102 2.99 0.12 -11.08
N PHE A 103 4.12 0.28 -10.41
CA PHE A 103 5.03 -0.80 -10.09
C PHE A 103 4.60 -1.48 -8.79
N LEU A 104 3.82 -2.56 -8.90
CA LEU A 104 3.19 -3.26 -7.77
C LEU A 104 4.17 -3.73 -6.71
N PHE A 105 5.39 -4.06 -7.13
CA PHE A 105 6.39 -4.58 -6.22
C PHE A 105 6.76 -3.52 -5.17
N GLU A 106 7.15 -2.33 -5.59
CA GLU A 106 7.47 -1.18 -4.76
C GLU A 106 6.22 -0.62 -4.08
N PHE A 107 5.09 -0.68 -4.78
CA PHE A 107 3.84 -0.08 -4.35
C PHE A 107 3.19 -0.83 -3.18
N PHE A 108 3.23 -2.17 -3.21
CA PHE A 108 2.50 -3.02 -2.26
C PHE A 108 3.31 -4.21 -1.76
N THR A 109 3.98 -4.96 -2.65
CA THR A 109 4.67 -6.19 -2.23
C THR A 109 5.78 -5.90 -1.23
N PHE A 110 6.59 -4.88 -1.47
CA PHE A 110 7.70 -4.50 -0.60
C PHE A 110 7.28 -4.14 0.84
N PRO A 111 6.33 -3.21 1.07
CA PRO A 111 5.84 -2.94 2.43
C PRO A 111 5.13 -4.15 3.07
N LEU A 112 4.44 -4.99 2.28
CA LEU A 112 3.81 -6.21 2.79
C LEU A 112 4.85 -7.23 3.29
N LEU A 113 5.90 -7.49 2.52
CA LEU A 113 6.99 -8.40 2.92
C LEU A 113 7.71 -7.87 4.16
N PHE A 114 7.97 -6.55 4.19
CA PHE A 114 8.59 -5.89 5.33
C PHE A 114 7.74 -6.02 6.61
N PHE A 115 6.44 -5.70 6.52
CA PHE A 115 5.48 -5.88 7.61
C PHE A 115 5.44 -7.33 8.10
N THR A 116 5.34 -8.28 7.18
CA THR A 116 5.25 -9.72 7.51
C THR A 116 6.53 -10.21 8.18
N ALA A 117 7.69 -9.79 7.71
CA ALA A 117 8.98 -10.13 8.32
C ALA A 117 9.09 -9.58 9.75
N MET A 118 8.67 -8.32 10.00
CA MET A 118 8.65 -7.75 11.36
C MET A 118 7.72 -8.54 12.28
N LEU A 119 6.53 -8.91 11.79
CA LEU A 119 5.56 -9.68 12.55
C LEU A 119 6.07 -11.09 12.90
N VAL A 120 6.72 -11.75 11.94
CA VAL A 120 7.35 -13.06 12.13
C VAL A 120 8.47 -12.98 13.17
N ALA A 121 9.30 -11.92 13.13
CA ALA A 121 10.39 -11.73 14.08
C ALA A 121 9.96 -11.30 15.48
N THR A 122 8.73 -10.82 15.65
CA THR A 122 8.19 -10.41 16.94
C THR A 122 7.92 -11.63 17.84
N PRO A 123 8.38 -11.65 19.11
CA PRO A 123 8.16 -12.77 20.03
C PRO A 123 6.76 -12.74 20.68
N VAL A 124 5.71 -12.82 19.87
CA VAL A 124 4.30 -12.91 20.33
C VAL A 124 3.69 -14.28 20.03
N LYS A 125 2.64 -14.66 20.78
CA LYS A 125 1.91 -15.92 20.58
C LYS A 125 1.34 -16.01 19.15
N TRP A 126 1.35 -17.21 18.55
CA TRP A 126 0.93 -17.41 17.15
C TRP A 126 -0.49 -16.93 16.84
N LYS A 127 -1.47 -17.19 17.73
CA LYS A 127 -2.86 -16.70 17.57
C LYS A 127 -2.91 -15.18 17.38
N ARG A 128 -2.08 -14.44 18.14
CA ARG A 128 -1.98 -12.99 18.05
C ARG A 128 -1.23 -12.54 16.80
N LYS A 129 -0.19 -13.27 16.36
CA LYS A 129 0.45 -13.01 15.07
C LYS A 129 -0.58 -13.07 13.94
N LEU A 130 -1.41 -14.11 13.92
CA LEU A 130 -2.39 -14.28 12.86
C LEU A 130 -3.43 -13.16 12.86
N GLN A 131 -3.95 -12.77 14.03
CA GLN A 131 -4.84 -11.60 14.15
C GLN A 131 -4.16 -10.30 13.69
N ALA A 132 -2.94 -10.03 14.16
CA ALA A 132 -2.19 -8.84 13.76
C ALA A 132 -1.87 -8.84 12.24
N PHE A 133 -1.61 -10.02 11.66
CA PHE A 133 -1.39 -10.18 10.23
C PHE A 133 -2.63 -9.75 9.44
N PHE A 134 -3.81 -10.29 9.74
CA PHE A 134 -5.03 -9.95 9.01
C PHE A 134 -5.44 -8.49 9.18
N ILE A 135 -5.35 -7.94 10.39
CA ILE A 135 -5.65 -6.53 10.64
C ILE A 135 -4.63 -5.64 9.90
N GLY A 136 -3.35 -5.96 9.98
CA GLY A 136 -2.31 -5.19 9.31
C GLY A 136 -2.38 -5.28 7.78
N LEU A 137 -2.73 -6.45 7.25
CA LEU A 137 -2.99 -6.64 5.82
C LEU A 137 -4.16 -5.77 5.34
N ALA A 138 -5.27 -5.75 6.09
CA ALA A 138 -6.40 -4.88 5.77
C ALA A 138 -6.01 -3.39 5.78
N LEU A 139 -5.24 -2.94 6.78
CA LEU A 139 -4.75 -1.56 6.85
C LEU A 139 -3.78 -1.22 5.70
N LEU A 140 -2.89 -2.13 5.32
CA LEU A 140 -1.99 -1.96 4.17
C LEU A 140 -2.77 -1.87 2.85
N LEU A 141 -3.82 -2.67 2.68
CA LEU A 141 -4.70 -2.60 1.51
C LEU A 141 -5.43 -1.25 1.44
N VAL A 142 -5.97 -0.75 2.57
CA VAL A 142 -6.59 0.58 2.63
C VAL A 142 -5.58 1.67 2.25
N PHE A 143 -4.37 1.62 2.81
CA PHE A 143 -3.29 2.54 2.45
C PHE A 143 -2.94 2.47 0.95
N MET A 144 -2.87 1.27 0.39
CA MET A 144 -2.62 1.04 -1.03
C MET A 144 -3.70 1.68 -1.91
N PHE A 145 -4.99 1.45 -1.64
CA PHE A 145 -6.08 2.06 -2.42
C PHE A 145 -6.11 3.58 -2.27
N PHE A 146 -5.84 4.08 -1.07
CA PHE A 146 -5.71 5.52 -0.83
C PHE A 146 -4.58 6.11 -1.69
N LYS A 147 -3.42 5.44 -1.74
CA LYS A 147 -2.31 5.85 -2.63
C LYS A 147 -2.70 5.80 -4.11
N THR A 148 -3.37 4.75 -4.56
CA THR A 148 -3.85 4.62 -5.95
C THR A 148 -4.82 5.74 -6.30
N TYR A 149 -5.73 6.08 -5.39
CA TYR A 149 -6.67 7.18 -5.55
C TYR A 149 -5.95 8.52 -5.78
N PHE A 150 -5.00 8.89 -4.92
CA PHE A 150 -4.28 10.17 -5.06
C PHE A 150 -3.41 10.24 -6.31
N ILE A 151 -2.74 9.14 -6.70
CA ILE A 151 -1.98 9.09 -7.95
C ILE A 151 -2.90 9.22 -9.16
N THR A 152 -4.05 8.55 -9.15
CA THR A 152 -5.04 8.67 -10.22
C THR A 152 -5.56 10.11 -10.32
N LEU A 153 -5.92 10.71 -9.19
CA LEU A 153 -6.40 12.08 -9.13
C LEU A 153 -5.35 13.08 -9.65
N TYR A 154 -4.09 12.89 -9.28
CA TYR A 154 -2.97 13.68 -9.80
C TYR A 154 -2.89 13.62 -11.32
N HIS A 155 -2.98 12.43 -11.92
CA HIS A 155 -2.94 12.29 -13.38
C HIS A 155 -4.19 12.85 -14.07
N LEU A 156 -5.39 12.71 -13.47
CA LEU A 156 -6.62 13.31 -13.98
C LEU A 156 -6.52 14.85 -14.02
N GLN A 157 -6.02 15.46 -12.94
CA GLN A 157 -5.82 16.91 -12.83
C GLN A 157 -4.75 17.41 -13.81
N ARG A 158 -3.58 16.74 -13.84
CA ARG A 158 -2.46 17.16 -14.68
C ARG A 158 -2.79 17.14 -16.18
N ASN A 159 -3.64 16.20 -16.60
CA ASN A 159 -4.08 16.07 -17.99
C ASN A 159 -5.32 16.92 -18.31
N GLN A 160 -5.71 17.82 -17.40
CA GLN A 160 -6.81 18.78 -17.56
C GLN A 160 -8.13 18.12 -17.97
N ILE A 161 -8.41 16.92 -17.46
CA ILE A 161 -9.69 16.26 -17.70
C ILE A 161 -10.76 17.09 -17.00
N ALA A 162 -11.63 17.71 -17.80
CA ALA A 162 -12.46 18.86 -17.41
C ALA A 162 -13.27 18.68 -16.11
N GLU A 163 -13.68 17.46 -15.80
CA GLU A 163 -14.47 17.11 -14.61
C GLU A 163 -13.65 17.13 -13.30
N TYR A 164 -12.31 17.16 -13.39
CA TYR A 164 -11.41 17.09 -12.24
C TYR A 164 -10.54 18.33 -12.04
N GLN A 165 -10.82 19.42 -12.76
CA GLN A 165 -10.16 20.70 -12.50
C GLN A 165 -10.52 21.17 -11.10
N SER A 166 -9.51 21.35 -10.26
CA SER A 166 -9.68 21.77 -8.86
C SER A 166 -9.04 23.13 -8.65
N SER A 167 -9.30 23.77 -7.51
CA SER A 167 -8.58 25.02 -7.20
C SER A 167 -7.09 24.76 -7.02
N ASP A 168 -6.25 25.77 -7.27
CA ASP A 168 -4.79 25.70 -7.13
C ASP A 168 -4.32 25.10 -5.80
N PHE A 169 -5.07 25.35 -4.72
CA PHE A 169 -4.82 24.78 -3.41
C PHE A 169 -4.90 23.23 -3.43
N TRP A 170 -5.95 22.68 -4.02
CA TRP A 170 -6.17 21.23 -4.08
C TRP A 170 -5.17 20.56 -5.00
N GLU A 171 -4.84 21.18 -6.15
CA GLU A 171 -3.79 20.68 -7.05
C GLU A 171 -2.45 20.57 -6.33
N GLY A 172 -2.03 21.65 -5.64
CA GLY A 172 -0.80 21.65 -4.87
C GLY A 172 -0.80 20.65 -3.70
N MET A 173 -1.97 20.37 -3.13
CA MET A 173 -2.10 19.35 -2.08
C MET A 173 -1.98 17.93 -2.65
N VAL A 174 -2.67 17.64 -3.75
CA VAL A 174 -2.63 16.34 -4.45
C VAL A 174 -1.22 16.04 -4.94
N GLU A 175 -0.53 17.02 -5.52
CA GLU A 175 0.87 16.89 -5.96
C GLU A 175 1.80 16.54 -4.79
N LYS A 176 1.72 17.27 -3.67
CA LYS A 176 2.56 16.98 -2.47
C LYS A 176 2.28 15.60 -1.90
N ILE A 177 1.01 15.19 -1.83
CA ILE A 177 0.62 13.85 -1.36
C ILE A 177 1.16 12.78 -2.31
N GLN A 178 1.03 12.99 -3.63
CA GLN A 178 1.53 12.08 -4.65
C GLN A 178 3.05 11.91 -4.54
N LEU A 179 3.81 13.02 -4.41
CA LEU A 179 5.26 12.99 -4.24
C LEU A 179 5.67 12.25 -2.96
N GLY A 180 4.97 12.53 -1.85
CA GLY A 180 5.21 11.87 -0.57
C GLY A 180 4.92 10.37 -0.63
N PHE A 181 3.80 9.98 -1.23
CA PHE A 181 3.37 8.59 -1.29
C PHE A 181 4.14 7.76 -2.32
N ASN A 182 4.64 8.36 -3.40
CA ASN A 182 5.41 7.63 -4.40
C ASN A 182 6.80 7.19 -3.86
N ASN A 183 7.24 7.75 -2.73
CA ASN A 183 8.47 7.34 -2.07
C ASN A 183 8.30 6.00 -1.34
N ILE A 184 9.17 5.03 -1.66
CA ILE A 184 9.24 3.72 -0.98
C ILE A 184 9.42 3.84 0.54
N THR A 185 10.14 4.87 0.98
CA THR A 185 10.39 5.17 2.40
C THR A 185 9.07 5.40 3.15
N THR A 186 8.14 6.15 2.55
CA THR A 186 6.83 6.41 3.14
C THR A 186 6.05 5.10 3.32
N ALA A 187 6.10 4.20 2.34
CA ALA A 187 5.44 2.90 2.44
C ALA A 187 6.03 2.03 3.58
N LEU A 188 7.36 2.04 3.77
CA LEU A 188 8.03 1.34 4.87
C LEU A 188 7.70 1.94 6.24
N ILE A 189 7.65 3.27 6.35
CA ILE A 189 7.23 3.97 7.57
C ILE A 189 5.80 3.56 7.91
N THR A 190 4.88 3.61 6.94
CA THR A 190 3.49 3.18 7.14
C THR A 190 3.40 1.72 7.58
N ALA A 191 4.14 0.81 6.95
CA ALA A 191 4.20 -0.59 7.36
C ALA A 191 4.71 -0.78 8.80
N THR A 192 5.69 0.03 9.22
CA THR A 192 6.21 0.06 10.60
C THR A 192 5.15 0.54 11.59
N LEU A 193 4.42 1.60 11.25
CA LEU A 193 3.34 2.13 12.08
C LEU A 193 2.21 1.10 12.22
N ILE A 194 1.80 0.47 11.12
CA ILE A 194 0.78 -0.59 11.13
C ILE A 194 1.24 -1.77 11.99
N TRP A 195 2.49 -2.20 11.85
CA TRP A 195 3.06 -3.24 12.72
C TRP A 195 3.01 -2.83 14.19
N ALA A 196 3.46 -1.63 14.54
CA ALA A 196 3.44 -1.16 15.91
C ALA A 196 2.01 -1.12 16.49
N LEU A 197 1.04 -0.61 15.71
CA LEU A 197 -0.37 -0.53 16.13
C LEU A 197 -1.01 -1.92 16.32
N THR A 198 -0.71 -2.87 15.44
CA THR A 198 -1.31 -4.22 15.48
C THR A 198 -0.65 -5.13 16.50
N VAL A 199 0.66 -4.98 16.71
CA VAL A 199 1.43 -5.79 17.64
C VAL A 199 1.33 -5.26 19.06
N PHE A 200 1.36 -3.94 19.32
CA PHE A 200 1.36 -3.40 20.69
C PHE A 200 -0.06 -2.98 21.12
N GLN A 201 -0.85 -3.94 21.59
CA GLN A 201 -2.16 -3.65 22.17
C GLN A 201 -2.03 -2.99 23.54
N LYS A 202 -3.00 -2.12 23.89
CA LYS A 202 -3.04 -1.35 25.15
C LYS A 202 -2.86 -2.22 26.42
N SER A 203 -3.27 -3.48 26.39
CA SER A 203 -3.16 -4.40 27.53
C SER A 203 -1.71 -4.75 27.88
N ASP A 204 -0.81 -4.79 26.91
CA ASP A 204 0.61 -5.02 27.16
C ASP A 204 1.32 -3.75 27.61
N TRP A 205 0.89 -2.59 27.10
CA TRP A 205 1.38 -1.30 27.56
C TRP A 205 1.17 -1.12 29.05
N LYS A 206 -0.03 -1.46 29.55
CA LYS A 206 -0.31 -1.41 30.99
C LYS A 206 0.63 -2.33 31.77
N LYS A 207 0.82 -3.58 31.33
CA LYS A 207 1.73 -4.52 31.99
C LYS A 207 3.18 -4.05 32.00
N GLN A 208 3.66 -3.47 30.89
CA GLN A 208 5.03 -2.95 30.80
C GLN A 208 5.22 -1.70 31.66
N MET A 209 4.23 -0.80 31.70
CA MET A 209 4.25 0.38 32.57
C MET A 209 4.19 -0.01 34.05
N ASP A 210 3.35 -0.97 34.42
CA ASP A 210 3.26 -1.48 35.80
C ASP A 210 4.58 -2.15 36.24
N GLN A 211 5.24 -2.90 35.35
CA GLN A 211 6.58 -3.45 35.60
C GLN A 211 7.65 -2.36 35.73
N PHE A 212 7.59 -1.30 34.94
CA PHE A 212 8.54 -0.20 35.02
C PHE A 212 8.38 0.60 36.34
N ASN A 213 7.14 0.86 36.74
CA ASN A 213 6.82 1.59 37.97
C ASN A 213 7.26 0.80 39.22
N THR A 214 7.07 -0.53 39.26
CA THR A 214 7.51 -1.36 40.39
C THR A 214 9.04 -1.39 40.55
N VAL A 215 9.80 -1.50 39.45
CA VAL A 215 11.27 -1.43 39.49
C VAL A 215 11.77 -0.06 39.97
N SER A 216 11.14 1.02 39.52
CA SER A 216 11.51 2.38 39.96
C SER A 216 11.26 2.61 41.46
N THR A 217 10.26 1.95 42.04
CA THR A 217 9.93 2.04 43.46
C THR A 217 10.93 1.25 44.31
N GLN A 218 11.36 0.06 43.86
CA GLN A 218 12.37 -0.73 44.57
C GLN A 218 13.74 -0.02 44.62
N LYS A 219 14.11 0.71 43.56
CA LYS A 219 15.40 1.44 43.52
C LYS A 219 15.45 2.67 44.44
N LYS A 220 14.28 3.18 44.88
CA LYS A 220 14.18 4.34 45.79
C LYS A 220 14.07 3.97 47.26
N ALA A 221 13.96 2.69 47.62
CA ALA A 221 14.00 2.29 49.02
C ALA A 221 15.41 2.55 49.57
N PRO A 222 15.61 3.54 50.46
CA PRO A 222 16.94 3.88 50.95
C PRO A 222 17.48 2.69 51.73
N GLU A 223 18.68 2.27 51.35
CA GLU A 223 19.55 1.39 52.10
C GLU A 223 19.86 2.11 53.43
N LYS A 224 18.94 2.01 54.39
CA LYS A 224 19.19 2.47 55.75
C LYS A 224 20.25 1.54 56.32
N SER A 225 21.48 2.00 56.15
CA SER A 225 22.71 1.46 56.72
C SER A 225 22.54 1.24 58.23
N LYS A 226 22.98 0.06 58.65
CA LYS A 226 23.43 -0.21 60.01
C LYS A 226 24.62 0.67 60.37
#